data_AF-A0A2E7CE86-F1
#
_entry.id   AF-A0A2E7CE86-F1
#
_cell.length_a   1.000
_cell.length_b   1.000
_cell.length_c   1.000
_cell.angle_alpha   90.00
_cell.angle_beta   90.00
_cell.angle_gamma   90.00
#
_symmetry.space_group_name_H-M   'P 1'
#
loop_
_entity.id
_entity.type
_entity.pdbx_description
1 polymer ?
#
loop_
_entity_poly.entity_id
_entity_poly.type
_entity_poly.pdbx_seq_one_letter_code
_entity_poly.pdbx_strand_id
1 'polypeptide(L)'
;MAEGIGIQRKHVPRAVRKLVERGFIKLVLQRVDGHRQRLRVHVLTPSGVEEVNRLRTKHARNLIDTSTGRELALDVIDGGRLHLVQSGMPQSTKPDPTPDLDVNTIERAARLLGCSEDELSILLDEAHHVRMDESATLEGAEAVFLACLHTALNDAIITEDEEAILTRLKSELGPLEEALMSHVVTLLHDMMK
;
A
#
# COMPACT_ATOMS: atom_id res chain seq x y z
N MET A 1 -6.85 -36.71 6.21
CA MET A 1 -7.86 -35.87 6.90
C MET A 1 -7.53 -34.43 6.55
N ALA A 2 -8.50 -33.63 6.11
CA ALA A 2 -8.28 -32.23 5.76
C ALA A 2 -8.65 -31.36 6.97
N GLU A 3 -7.65 -30.79 7.62
CA GLU A 3 -7.83 -29.88 8.74
C GLU A 3 -8.30 -28.52 8.19
N GLY A 4 -9.55 -28.15 8.46
CA GLY A 4 -10.14 -26.92 7.96
C GLY A 4 -9.91 -25.78 8.93
N ILE A 5 -9.25 -24.71 8.49
CA ILE A 5 -9.12 -23.48 9.28
C ILE A 5 -10.51 -22.83 9.40
N GLY A 6 -11.08 -22.82 10.61
CA GLY A 6 -12.39 -22.26 10.89
C GLY A 6 -12.38 -20.73 10.88
N ILE A 7 -12.75 -20.11 9.77
CA ILE A 7 -12.95 -18.65 9.71
C ILE A 7 -14.39 -18.33 10.13
N GLN A 8 -14.59 -17.86 11.37
CA GLN A 8 -15.90 -17.43 11.89
C GLN A 8 -16.25 -15.99 11.47
N ARG A 9 -16.27 -15.71 10.16
CA ARG A 9 -16.63 -14.37 9.65
C ARG A 9 -17.94 -14.41 8.88
N LYS A 10 -18.83 -13.45 9.16
CA LYS A 10 -20.11 -13.25 8.43
C LYS A 10 -19.90 -12.98 6.94
N HIS A 11 -18.71 -12.49 6.56
CA HIS A 11 -18.34 -12.15 5.19
C HIS A 11 -17.18 -12.99 4.70
N VAL A 12 -17.27 -13.47 3.46
CA VAL A 12 -16.18 -14.15 2.76
C VAL A 12 -15.16 -13.09 2.32
N PRO A 13 -13.86 -13.23 2.65
CA PRO A 13 -12.84 -12.29 2.20
C PRO A 13 -12.82 -12.16 0.67
N ARG A 14 -12.62 -10.94 0.15
CA ARG A 14 -12.61 -10.66 -1.29
C ARG A 14 -11.62 -11.52 -2.06
N ALA A 15 -10.47 -11.84 -1.46
CA ALA A 15 -9.47 -12.74 -2.02
C ALA A 15 -10.03 -14.16 -2.25
N VAL A 16 -10.74 -14.73 -1.27
CA VAL A 16 -11.36 -16.06 -1.38
C VAL A 16 -12.43 -16.05 -2.48
N ARG A 17 -13.21 -14.97 -2.60
CA ARG A 17 -14.21 -14.84 -3.67
C ARG A 17 -13.56 -14.84 -5.06
N LYS A 18 -12.46 -14.11 -5.25
CA LYS A 18 -11.69 -14.12 -6.50
C LYS A 18 -11.13 -15.50 -6.83
N LEU A 19 -10.69 -16.27 -5.85
CA LEU A 19 -10.18 -17.63 -6.06
C LEU A 19 -11.28 -18.61 -6.47
N VAL A 20 -12.51 -18.43 -5.98
CA VAL A 20 -13.69 -19.18 -6.43
C VAL A 20 -14.07 -18.79 -7.87
N GLU A 21 -14.11 -17.49 -8.17
CA GLU A 21 -14.40 -16.97 -9.53
C GLU A 21 -13.39 -17.49 -10.57
N ARG A 22 -12.12 -17.64 -10.18
CA ARG A 22 -11.04 -18.19 -11.02
C ARG A 22 -11.02 -19.72 -11.10
N GLY A 23 -11.91 -20.42 -10.39
CA GLY A 23 -12.01 -21.88 -10.41
C GLY A 23 -10.94 -22.63 -9.62
N PHE A 24 -10.10 -21.94 -8.84
CA PHE A 24 -9.07 -22.57 -7.99
C PHE A 24 -9.65 -23.14 -6.69
N ILE A 25 -10.81 -22.64 -6.26
CA ILE A 25 -11.49 -23.07 -5.04
C ILE A 25 -12.95 -23.38 -5.37
N LYS A 26 -13.49 -24.45 -4.78
CA LYS A 26 -14.92 -24.81 -4.82
C LYS A 26 -15.52 -24.80 -3.43
N LEU A 27 -16.81 -24.49 -3.35
CA LEU A 27 -17.60 -24.61 -2.12
C LEU A 27 -18.25 -25.99 -2.04
N VAL A 28 -18.04 -26.68 -0.92
CA VAL A 28 -18.63 -27.99 -0.64
C VAL A 28 -19.31 -27.96 0.72
N LEU A 29 -20.49 -28.59 0.85
CA LEU A 29 -21.13 -28.81 2.13
C LEU A 29 -20.53 -30.03 2.80
N GLN A 30 -19.72 -29.83 3.85
CA GLN A 30 -19.01 -30.90 4.53
C GLN A 30 -19.28 -30.85 6.04
N ARG A 31 -19.27 -32.02 6.69
CA ARG A 31 -19.27 -32.10 8.14
C ARG A 31 -17.86 -31.74 8.62
N VAL A 32 -17.76 -30.73 9.47
CA VAL A 32 -16.48 -30.29 10.05
C VAL A 32 -16.47 -30.71 11.51
N ASP A 33 -15.32 -31.20 11.97
CA ASP A 33 -15.15 -31.59 13.36
C ASP A 33 -15.38 -30.39 14.29
N GLY A 34 -16.05 -30.62 15.42
CA GLY A 34 -16.48 -29.57 16.35
C GLY A 34 -17.82 -28.91 16.01
N HIS A 35 -18.42 -29.19 14.84
CA HIS A 35 -19.74 -28.67 14.48
C HIS A 35 -20.78 -29.78 14.28
N ARG A 36 -21.93 -29.62 14.93
CA ARG A 36 -23.08 -30.56 14.80
C ARG A 36 -23.73 -30.53 13.41
N GLN A 37 -23.60 -29.43 12.67
CA GLN A 37 -24.22 -29.23 11.36
C GLN A 37 -23.18 -29.24 10.23
N ARG A 38 -23.62 -29.54 9.00
CA ARG A 38 -22.77 -29.43 7.79
C ARG A 38 -22.51 -27.95 7.51
N LEU A 39 -21.25 -27.62 7.27
CA LEU A 39 -20.79 -26.27 6.96
C LEU A 39 -20.37 -26.16 5.50
N ARG A 40 -20.40 -24.93 4.98
CA ARG A 40 -19.81 -24.58 3.68
C ARG A 40 -18.29 -24.47 3.86
N VAL A 41 -17.57 -25.40 3.26
CA VAL A 41 -16.11 -25.46 3.29
C VAL A 41 -15.57 -25.12 1.91
N HIS A 42 -14.53 -24.29 1.89
CA HIS A 42 -13.79 -23.95 0.69
C HIS A 42 -12.69 -24.99 0.50
N VAL A 43 -12.69 -25.66 -0.65
CA VAL A 43 -11.74 -26.75 -0.95
C VAL A 43 -11.02 -26.43 -2.25
N LEU A 44 -9.72 -26.71 -2.32
CA LEU A 44 -8.94 -26.55 -3.54
C LEU A 44 -9.43 -27.50 -4.63
N THR A 45 -9.48 -27.01 -5.87
CA THR A 45 -9.72 -27.81 -7.08
C THR A 45 -8.39 -28.40 -7.58
N PRO A 46 -8.39 -29.38 -8.51
CA PRO A 46 -7.14 -29.88 -9.10
C PRO A 46 -6.27 -28.77 -9.69
N SER A 47 -6.87 -27.85 -10.44
CA SER A 47 -6.19 -26.66 -10.98
C SER A 47 -5.69 -25.72 -9.87
N GLY A 48 -6.42 -25.62 -8.76
CA GLY A 48 -5.96 -24.88 -7.59
C GLY A 48 -4.73 -25.50 -6.93
N VAL A 49 -4.65 -26.84 -6.88
CA VAL A 49 -3.47 -27.56 -6.37
C VAL A 49 -2.26 -27.34 -7.27
N GLU A 50 -2.43 -27.39 -8.60
CA GLU A 50 -1.36 -27.08 -9.56
C GLU A 50 -0.85 -25.64 -9.38
N GLU A 51 -1.75 -24.68 -9.22
CA GLU A 51 -1.39 -23.28 -9.00
C GLU A 51 -0.63 -23.09 -7.67
N VAL A 52 -1.08 -23.72 -6.60
CA VAL A 52 -0.39 -23.70 -5.31
C VAL A 52 1.02 -24.30 -5.44
N ASN A 53 1.16 -25.42 -6.13
CA ASN A 53 2.47 -26.04 -6.36
C ASN A 53 3.38 -25.09 -7.16
N ARG A 54 2.87 -24.45 -8.20
CA ARG A 54 3.61 -23.45 -8.98
C ARG A 54 4.10 -22.29 -8.10
N LEU A 55 3.22 -21.76 -7.25
CA LEU A 55 3.58 -20.68 -6.32
C LEU A 55 4.59 -21.14 -5.28
N ARG A 56 4.43 -22.33 -4.71
CA ARG A 56 5.40 -22.93 -3.77
C ARG A 56 6.76 -23.09 -4.44
N THR A 57 6.85 -23.63 -5.64
CA THR A 57 8.12 -23.75 -6.37
C THR A 57 8.75 -22.39 -6.66
N LYS A 58 7.94 -21.41 -7.09
CA LYS A 58 8.41 -20.04 -7.36
C LYS A 58 9.02 -19.38 -6.12
N HIS A 59 8.40 -19.57 -4.96
CA HIS A 59 8.80 -18.94 -3.70
C HIS A 59 9.65 -19.85 -2.80
N ALA A 60 10.05 -21.03 -3.27
CA ALA A 60 10.78 -22.02 -2.48
C ALA A 60 12.14 -21.54 -1.96
N ARG A 61 12.74 -20.54 -2.62
CA ARG A 61 14.06 -20.00 -2.25
C ARG A 61 13.98 -18.65 -1.55
N ASN A 62 12.77 -18.16 -1.27
CA ASN A 62 12.62 -16.87 -0.63
C ASN A 62 13.05 -16.99 0.83
N LEU A 63 14.09 -16.25 1.19
CA LEU A 63 14.58 -16.14 2.56
C LEU A 63 13.96 -14.91 3.21
N ILE A 64 13.65 -15.02 4.49
CA ILE A 64 13.16 -13.95 5.34
C ILE A 64 13.98 -13.89 6.62
N ASP A 65 14.15 -12.67 7.13
CA ASP A 65 14.79 -12.43 8.41
C ASP A 65 13.74 -12.58 9.52
N THR A 66 13.99 -13.49 10.44
CA THR A 66 13.17 -13.74 11.63
C THR A 66 13.97 -13.44 12.89
N SER A 67 13.30 -13.35 14.04
CA SER A 67 13.98 -13.19 15.34
C SER A 67 14.98 -14.31 15.66
N THR A 68 14.86 -15.46 15.00
CA THR A 68 15.73 -16.64 15.12
C THR A 68 16.82 -16.71 14.05
N GLY A 69 16.84 -15.78 13.09
CA GLY A 69 17.81 -15.72 11.99
C GLY A 69 17.16 -15.79 10.61
N ARG A 70 17.95 -16.09 9.58
CA ARG A 70 17.45 -16.27 8.20
C ARG A 70 16.79 -17.63 8.02
N GLU A 71 15.51 -17.63 7.69
CA GLU A 71 14.71 -18.83 7.43
C GLU A 71 14.03 -18.75 6.06
N LEU A 72 13.59 -19.90 5.53
CA LEU A 72 12.78 -19.92 4.31
C LEU A 72 11.36 -19.42 4.61
N ALA A 73 10.85 -18.54 3.76
CA ALA A 73 9.53 -17.94 3.92
C ALA A 73 8.41 -18.98 4.02
N LEU A 74 8.48 -20.02 3.19
CA LEU A 74 7.46 -21.08 3.20
C LEU A 74 7.48 -21.90 4.49
N ASP A 75 8.65 -22.17 5.06
CA ASP A 75 8.76 -22.94 6.32
C ASP A 75 8.17 -22.17 7.50
N VAL A 76 8.37 -20.86 7.53
CA VAL A 76 7.80 -19.97 8.55
C VAL A 76 6.28 -19.87 8.41
N ILE A 77 5.77 -19.78 7.17
CA ILE A 77 4.32 -19.74 6.88
C ILE A 77 3.66 -21.07 7.25
N ASP A 78 4.20 -22.19 6.77
CA ASP A 78 3.65 -23.53 7.02
C ASP A 78 3.74 -23.90 8.51
N GLY A 79 4.76 -23.40 9.22
CA GLY A 79 4.91 -23.55 10.67
C GLY A 79 4.00 -22.64 11.51
N GLY A 80 3.20 -21.74 10.89
CA GLY A 80 2.38 -20.78 11.62
C GLY A 80 3.20 -19.73 12.41
N ARG A 81 4.49 -19.58 12.08
CA ARG A 81 5.44 -18.71 12.79
C ARG A 81 5.55 -17.33 12.18
N LEU A 82 4.54 -16.88 11.44
CA LEU A 82 4.49 -15.56 10.81
C LEU A 82 4.71 -14.40 11.79
N HIS A 83 4.38 -14.58 13.07
CA HIS A 83 4.62 -13.59 14.12
C HIS A 83 6.12 -13.38 14.45
N LEU A 84 7.01 -14.27 14.01
CA LEU A 84 8.46 -14.16 14.19
C LEU A 84 9.16 -13.42 13.05
N VAL A 85 8.43 -13.14 11.96
CA VAL A 85 8.95 -12.35 10.84
C VAL A 85 9.25 -10.96 11.39
N GLN A 86 10.53 -10.61 11.41
CA GLN A 86 10.91 -9.24 11.69
C GLN A 86 10.53 -8.45 10.45
N SER A 87 9.66 -7.46 10.61
CA SER A 87 9.35 -6.51 9.55
C SER A 87 10.54 -5.59 9.31
N GLY A 88 11.68 -6.15 8.94
CA GLY A 88 12.59 -5.48 8.04
C GLY A 88 11.96 -5.63 6.67
N MET A 89 11.24 -4.60 6.19
CA MET A 89 11.30 -4.33 4.76
C MET A 89 12.78 -4.47 4.37
N PRO A 90 13.15 -5.13 3.26
CA PRO A 90 14.47 -4.92 2.73
C PRO A 90 14.58 -3.42 2.47
N GLN A 91 15.13 -2.68 3.44
CA GLN A 91 15.74 -1.41 3.17
C GLN A 91 16.72 -1.75 2.07
N SER A 92 16.45 -1.26 0.86
CA SER A 92 17.52 -1.11 -0.10
C SER A 92 18.63 -0.45 0.69
N THR A 93 19.79 -1.07 0.75
CA THR A 93 20.98 -0.46 1.33
C THR A 93 21.15 0.90 0.66
N LYS A 94 20.74 1.96 1.35
CA LYS A 94 21.17 3.32 1.12
C LYS A 94 21.69 3.86 2.46
N PRO A 95 22.86 4.51 2.43
CA PRO A 95 23.59 4.96 3.61
C PRO A 95 22.81 6.05 4.35
N ASP A 96 23.05 6.11 5.66
CA ASP A 96 22.68 7.11 6.69
C ASP A 96 21.49 8.08 6.48
N PRO A 97 20.70 8.33 7.53
CA PRO A 97 19.65 9.34 7.50
C PRO A 97 20.27 10.74 7.59
N THR A 98 20.43 11.40 6.44
CA THR A 98 20.34 12.85 6.38
C THR A 98 18.89 13.22 6.00
N PRO A 99 18.34 14.33 6.51
CA PRO A 99 16.94 14.72 6.35
C PRO A 99 16.67 15.32 4.95
N ASP A 100 17.36 14.82 3.93
CA ASP A 100 17.16 15.24 2.55
C ASP A 100 16.18 14.26 1.90
N LEU A 101 14.99 14.76 1.54
CA LEU A 101 14.00 14.04 0.74
C LEU A 101 14.68 13.35 -0.45
N ASP A 102 14.30 12.10 -0.74
CA ASP A 102 14.81 11.40 -1.93
C ASP A 102 14.50 12.29 -3.15
N VAL A 103 15.50 12.59 -3.98
CA VAL A 103 15.40 13.49 -5.16
C VAL A 103 14.18 13.15 -6.03
N ASN A 104 13.78 11.88 -6.00
CA ASN A 104 12.61 11.32 -6.66
C ASN A 104 11.26 11.91 -6.17
N THR A 105 11.14 12.25 -4.88
CA THR A 105 9.92 12.80 -4.28
C THR A 105 9.69 14.26 -4.72
N ILE A 106 10.75 15.07 -4.78
CA ILE A 106 10.68 16.46 -5.28
C ILE A 106 10.36 16.46 -6.79
N GLU A 107 11.04 15.62 -7.56
CA GLU A 107 10.79 15.46 -9.00
C GLU A 107 9.33 15.05 -9.27
N ARG A 108 8.81 14.07 -8.53
CA ARG A 108 7.41 13.63 -8.65
C ARG A 108 6.42 14.71 -8.21
N ALA A 109 6.71 15.43 -7.12
CA ALA A 109 5.87 16.54 -6.66
C ALA A 109 5.83 17.68 -7.70
N ALA A 110 6.97 18.04 -8.30
CA ALA A 110 7.05 19.05 -9.37
C ALA A 110 6.22 18.63 -10.60
N ARG A 111 6.36 17.37 -11.05
CA ARG A 111 5.51 16.80 -12.12
C ARG A 111 4.02 16.89 -11.79
N LEU A 112 3.65 16.54 -10.55
CA LEU A 112 2.27 16.60 -10.08
C LEU A 112 1.75 18.03 -10.00
N LEU A 113 2.56 19.02 -9.65
CA LEU A 113 2.17 20.42 -9.62
C LEU A 113 2.16 21.06 -11.02
N GLY A 114 2.90 20.47 -11.96
CA GLY A 114 3.05 21.02 -13.31
C GLY A 114 3.98 22.24 -13.36
N CYS A 115 4.84 22.37 -12.36
CA CYS A 115 5.94 23.33 -12.31
C CYS A 115 7.27 22.61 -12.46
N SER A 116 8.33 23.35 -12.79
CA SER A 116 9.70 22.85 -12.78
C SER A 116 10.19 22.63 -11.34
N GLU A 117 11.23 21.81 -11.18
CA GLU A 117 11.90 21.61 -9.90
C GLU A 117 12.45 22.92 -9.32
N ASP A 118 12.98 23.79 -10.18
CA ASP A 118 13.48 25.11 -9.80
C ASP A 118 12.34 26.02 -9.31
N GLU A 119 11.20 26.04 -10.00
CA GLU A 119 10.01 26.77 -9.57
C GLU A 119 9.47 26.25 -8.23
N LEU A 120 9.44 24.93 -8.05
CA LEU A 120 9.00 24.33 -6.79
C LEU A 120 9.95 24.69 -5.64
N SER A 121 11.26 24.67 -5.90
CA SER A 121 12.28 25.05 -4.92
C SER A 121 12.14 26.52 -4.50
N ILE A 122 11.89 27.42 -5.46
CA ILE A 122 11.61 28.83 -5.17
C ILE A 122 10.34 28.99 -4.33
N LEU A 123 9.25 28.29 -4.67
CA LEU A 123 7.99 28.34 -3.92
C LEU A 123 8.13 27.83 -2.47
N LEU A 124 8.95 26.79 -2.27
CA LEU A 124 9.25 26.25 -0.95
C LEU A 124 10.07 27.22 -0.09
N ASP A 125 11.03 27.91 -0.69
CA ASP A 125 11.81 28.98 -0.03
C ASP A 125 10.95 30.22 0.27
N GLU A 126 9.99 30.56 -0.60
CA GLU A 126 9.06 31.70 -0.42
C GLU A 126 7.97 31.44 0.63
N ALA A 127 7.55 30.17 0.80
CA ALA A 127 6.59 29.75 1.82
C ALA A 127 7.03 30.07 3.25
N HIS A 128 8.32 30.37 3.45
CA HIS A 128 8.89 30.81 4.73
C HIS A 128 8.31 32.16 5.24
N HIS A 129 7.60 32.93 4.40
CA HIS A 129 7.05 34.25 4.74
C HIS A 129 5.51 34.37 4.72
N VAL A 130 4.77 33.38 4.23
CA VAL A 130 3.30 33.43 4.20
C VAL A 130 2.75 32.70 5.43
N ARG A 131 2.45 33.47 6.49
CA ARG A 131 1.56 32.99 7.54
C ARG A 131 0.17 32.80 6.92
N MET A 132 -0.38 31.61 7.11
CA MET A 132 -1.68 31.15 6.64
C MET A 132 -2.75 32.25 6.73
N ASP A 133 -3.59 32.33 5.70
CA ASP A 133 -4.99 32.65 5.91
C ASP A 133 -5.70 31.32 6.19
N GLU A 134 -5.89 30.98 7.47
CA GLU A 134 -6.64 29.80 7.94
C GLU A 134 -8.10 29.76 7.43
N SER A 135 -8.54 30.77 6.67
CA SER A 135 -9.90 30.91 6.14
C SER A 135 -10.16 30.16 4.83
N ALA A 136 -9.15 29.68 4.11
CA ALA A 136 -9.36 29.01 2.81
C ALA A 136 -9.68 27.52 2.99
N THR A 137 -10.93 27.20 3.37
CA THR A 137 -11.42 25.82 3.36
C THR A 137 -11.50 25.30 1.94
N LEU A 138 -10.63 24.34 1.58
CA LEU A 138 -10.78 23.59 0.34
C LEU A 138 -12.05 22.73 0.45
N GLU A 139 -12.92 22.79 -0.56
CA GLU A 139 -14.14 21.97 -0.63
C GLU A 139 -14.11 21.00 -1.81
N GLY A 140 -14.84 19.89 -1.68
CA GLY A 140 -15.05 18.95 -2.78
C GLY A 140 -13.77 18.25 -3.26
N ALA A 141 -13.49 18.34 -4.56
CA ALA A 141 -12.43 17.57 -5.21
C ALA A 141 -11.01 18.03 -4.78
N GLU A 142 -10.84 19.31 -4.44
CA GLU A 142 -9.56 19.88 -4.00
C GLU A 142 -9.13 19.36 -2.63
N ALA A 143 -10.07 19.27 -1.68
CA ALA A 143 -9.81 18.67 -0.38
C ALA A 143 -9.44 17.18 -0.49
N VAL A 144 -10.08 16.46 -1.42
CA VAL A 144 -9.77 15.04 -1.69
C VAL A 144 -8.37 14.90 -2.28
N PHE A 145 -8.00 15.75 -3.24
CA PHE A 145 -6.65 15.77 -3.81
C PHE A 145 -5.59 16.04 -2.73
N LEU A 146 -5.79 17.07 -1.90
CA LEU A 146 -4.85 17.40 -0.82
C LEU A 146 -4.71 16.27 0.20
N ALA A 147 -5.81 15.64 0.60
CA ALA A 147 -5.78 14.51 1.53
C ALA A 147 -5.05 13.29 0.94
N CYS A 148 -5.24 13.00 -0.34
CA CYS A 148 -4.49 11.96 -1.05
C CYS A 148 -3.01 12.29 -1.14
N LEU A 149 -2.65 13.55 -1.42
CA LEU A 149 -1.28 14.00 -1.49
C LEU A 149 -0.58 13.90 -0.13
N HIS A 150 -1.23 14.35 0.94
CA HIS A 150 -0.75 14.20 2.31
C HIS A 150 -0.53 12.72 2.66
N THR A 151 -1.43 11.83 2.24
CA THR A 151 -1.28 10.38 2.49
C THR A 151 -0.07 9.82 1.74
N ALA A 152 0.12 10.18 0.47
CA ALA A 152 1.24 9.73 -0.35
C ALA A 152 2.60 10.27 0.16
N LEU A 153 2.60 11.45 0.76
CA LEU A 153 3.81 12.07 1.30
C LEU A 153 4.17 11.55 2.70
N ASN A 154 3.25 10.90 3.44
CA ASN A 154 3.45 10.51 4.84
C ASN A 154 4.72 9.67 5.08
N ASP A 155 5.08 8.83 4.11
CA ASP A 155 6.25 7.95 4.19
C ASP A 155 7.47 8.52 3.42
N ALA A 156 7.45 9.81 3.09
CA ALA A 156 8.45 10.59 2.33
C ALA A 156 8.77 10.07 0.91
N ILE A 157 8.00 9.09 0.42
CA ILE A 157 8.18 8.44 -0.88
C ILE A 157 6.82 8.34 -1.58
N ILE A 158 6.71 8.94 -2.76
CA ILE A 158 5.53 8.78 -3.62
C ILE A 158 5.74 7.57 -4.53
N THR A 159 4.95 6.50 -4.34
CA THR A 159 4.99 5.30 -5.19
C THR A 159 4.38 5.54 -6.58
N GLU A 160 4.64 4.64 -7.55
CA GLU A 160 4.09 4.74 -8.90
C GLU A 160 2.55 4.70 -8.93
N ASP A 161 1.95 3.89 -8.05
CA ASP A 161 0.49 3.77 -7.95
C ASP A 161 -0.13 5.04 -7.36
N GLU A 162 0.52 5.67 -6.38
CA GLU A 162 0.07 6.94 -5.80
C GLU A 162 0.20 8.10 -6.78
N GLU A 163 1.31 8.16 -7.53
CA GLU A 163 1.50 9.12 -8.61
C GLU A 163 0.41 8.98 -9.69
N ALA A 164 0.06 7.74 -10.06
CA ALA A 164 -1.01 7.48 -11.04
C ALA A 164 -2.38 7.95 -10.53
N ILE A 165 -2.67 7.75 -9.23
CA ILE A 165 -3.90 8.21 -8.59
C ILE A 165 -3.94 9.76 -8.57
N LEU A 166 -2.87 10.40 -8.12
CA LEU A 166 -2.78 11.86 -8.03
C LEU A 166 -2.84 12.53 -9.41
N THR A 167 -2.18 11.95 -10.41
CA THR A 167 -2.25 12.42 -11.80
C THR A 167 -3.68 12.37 -12.33
N ARG A 168 -4.40 11.28 -12.04
CA ARG A 168 -5.79 11.14 -12.44
C ARG A 168 -6.69 12.14 -11.73
N LEU A 169 -6.52 12.31 -10.41
CA LEU A 169 -7.28 13.32 -9.65
C LEU A 169 -7.03 14.72 -10.22
N LYS A 170 -5.77 15.08 -10.49
CA LYS A 170 -5.44 16.35 -11.13
C LYS A 170 -6.15 16.54 -12.47
N SER A 171 -6.20 15.50 -13.31
CA SER A 171 -6.88 15.59 -14.61
C SER A 171 -8.38 15.85 -14.51
N GLU A 172 -9.02 15.39 -13.42
CA GLU A 172 -10.44 15.62 -13.13
C GLU A 172 -10.69 16.98 -12.47
N LEU A 173 -9.73 17.49 -11.68
CA LEU A 173 -9.80 18.82 -11.06
C LEU A 173 -9.61 19.96 -12.07
N GLY A 174 -8.76 19.76 -13.09
CA GLY A 174 -8.38 20.82 -14.01
C GLY A 174 -7.24 21.70 -13.48
N PRO A 175 -7.18 23.00 -13.82
CA PRO A 175 -6.12 23.89 -13.36
C PRO A 175 -6.18 24.06 -11.84
N LEU A 176 -5.02 23.94 -11.18
CA LEU A 176 -4.91 24.11 -9.73
C LEU A 176 -5.17 25.57 -9.38
N GLU A 177 -6.20 25.86 -8.59
CA GLU A 177 -6.48 27.21 -8.11
C GLU A 177 -5.40 27.67 -7.12
N GLU A 178 -5.24 28.99 -6.98
CA GLU A 178 -4.22 29.59 -6.10
C GLU A 178 -4.34 29.09 -4.65
N ALA A 179 -5.57 28.85 -4.17
CA ALA A 179 -5.82 28.32 -2.83
C ALA A 179 -5.24 26.91 -2.67
N LEU A 180 -5.46 26.01 -3.64
CA LEU A 180 -4.95 24.65 -3.60
C LEU A 180 -3.42 24.63 -3.72
N MET A 181 -2.86 25.45 -4.61
CA MET A 181 -1.40 25.58 -4.76
C MET A 181 -0.73 26.02 -3.46
N SER A 182 -1.30 27.03 -2.78
CA SER A 182 -0.79 27.47 -1.47
C SER A 182 -0.81 26.34 -0.45
N HIS A 183 -1.89 25.55 -0.36
CA HIS A 183 -1.98 24.45 0.59
C HIS A 183 -0.98 23.32 0.30
N VAL A 184 -0.78 23.00 -0.98
CA VAL A 184 0.19 21.98 -1.37
C VAL A 184 1.62 22.41 -1.05
N VAL A 185 1.97 23.68 -1.33
CA VAL A 185 3.29 24.21 -1.01
C VAL A 185 3.54 24.22 0.50
N THR A 186 2.56 24.63 1.31
CA THR A 186 2.66 24.58 2.78
C THR A 186 2.81 23.14 3.28
N LEU A 187 2.00 22.21 2.76
CA LEU A 187 2.09 20.80 3.11
C LEU A 187 3.47 20.24 2.80
N LEU A 188 4.00 20.49 1.60
CA LEU A 188 5.34 20.06 1.23
C LEU A 188 6.37 20.66 2.18
N HIS A 189 6.35 21.97 2.41
CA HIS A 189 7.27 22.67 3.30
C HIS A 189 7.24 22.15 4.74
N ASP A 190 6.07 21.94 5.34
CA ASP A 190 5.95 21.42 6.72
C ASP A 190 6.54 20.02 6.87
N MET A 191 6.59 19.26 5.78
CA MET A 191 7.24 17.95 5.73
C MET A 191 8.75 18.02 5.46
N MET A 192 9.30 19.18 5.07
CA MET A 192 10.74 19.41 4.86
C MET A 192 11.47 19.94 6.11
N LYS A 193 10.77 20.16 7.23
CA LYS A 193 11.34 20.56 8.53
C LYS A 193 11.58 19.37 9.45
#